data_AF-A0A1B9B559-F1
#
_entry.id   AF-A0A1B9B559-F1
#
_cell.length_a   1.000
_cell.length_b   1.000
_cell.length_c   1.000
_cell.angle_alpha   90.00
_cell.angle_beta   90.00
_cell.angle_gamma   90.00
#
_symmetry.space_group_name_H-M   'P 1'
#
loop_
_entity.id
_entity.type
_entity.pdbx_description
1 polymer ?
#
loop_
_entity_poly.entity_id
_entity_poly.type
_entity_poly.pdbx_seq_one_letter_code
_entity_poly.pdbx_strand_id
1 'polypeptide(L)'
;MRRIFLPLLLFLFFTIESIFVLLLPSETFMDKWILVPRFLIAVLMLFAVYGKQKQAIIYGFAFGLLFDMVYTEIIGVYLFLFPLTIAFVSRLMKVFHANALVVIVAILAGISALEIVIYKLNHFIGITEMPFSAFAEVRLLPVIVLNLLFLAVAFYPLRRFFEKLAQDEGL
;
A
#
# COMPACT_ATOMS: atom_id res chain seq x y z
N MET A 1 18.63 -12.90 -13.98
CA MET A 1 19.02 -12.27 -12.70
C MET A 1 18.03 -11.21 -12.17
N ARG A 2 17.17 -10.57 -13.00
CA ARG A 2 16.24 -9.52 -12.53
C ARG A 2 14.98 -10.01 -11.77
N ARG A 3 14.60 -11.29 -11.87
CA ARG A 3 13.45 -11.87 -11.13
C ARG A 3 13.57 -11.84 -9.60
N ILE A 4 14.80 -11.82 -9.06
CA ILE A 4 15.04 -11.78 -7.61
C ILE A 4 14.97 -10.33 -7.08
N PHE A 5 15.15 -9.32 -7.94
CA PHE A 5 15.15 -7.93 -7.52
C PHE A 5 13.78 -7.43 -7.08
N LEU A 6 12.70 -7.95 -7.67
CA LEU A 6 11.34 -7.58 -7.29
C LEU A 6 10.96 -8.04 -5.87
N PRO A 7 11.09 -9.33 -5.49
CA PRO A 7 10.81 -9.74 -4.12
C PRO A 7 11.77 -9.08 -3.11
N LEU A 8 13.03 -8.84 -3.49
CA LEU A 8 13.97 -8.10 -2.63
C LEU A 8 13.52 -6.65 -2.40
N LEU A 9 13.07 -5.96 -3.45
CA LEU A 9 12.53 -4.61 -3.36
C LEU A 9 11.29 -4.55 -2.48
N LEU A 10 10.36 -5.51 -2.65
CA LEU A 10 9.16 -5.59 -1.82
C LEU A 10 9.50 -5.89 -0.36
N PHE A 11 10.46 -6.79 -0.12
CA PHE A 11 10.96 -7.08 1.22
C PHE A 11 11.64 -5.86 1.86
N LEU A 12 12.39 -5.07 1.07
CA LEU A 12 12.96 -3.81 1.53
C LEU A 12 11.86 -2.83 1.95
N PHE A 13 10.82 -2.65 1.13
CA PHE A 13 9.70 -1.77 1.48
C PHE A 13 8.94 -2.25 2.71
N PHE A 14 8.71 -3.55 2.82
CA PHE A 14 8.13 -4.17 4.01
C PHE A 14 8.98 -3.85 5.25
N THR A 15 10.30 -4.04 5.18
CA THR A 15 11.24 -3.77 6.28
C THR A 15 11.24 -2.29 6.65
N ILE A 16 11.24 -1.38 5.67
CA ILE A 16 11.14 0.07 5.90
C ILE A 16 9.83 0.39 6.62
N GLU A 17 8.72 -0.21 6.19
CA GLU A 17 7.40 -0.06 6.82
C GLU A 17 7.45 -0.54 8.29
N SER A 18 8.08 -1.70 8.56
CA SER A 18 8.30 -2.23 9.93
C SER A 18 9.13 -1.31 10.81
N ILE A 19 10.25 -0.83 10.28
CA ILE A 19 11.15 0.08 11.01
C ILE A 19 10.43 1.39 11.28
N PHE A 20 9.65 1.91 10.35
CA PHE A 20 8.94 3.17 10.52
C PHE A 20 7.86 3.06 11.61
N VAL A 21 7.13 1.94 11.68
CA VAL A 21 6.18 1.67 12.78
C VAL A 21 6.92 1.58 14.13
N LEU A 22 8.12 1.00 14.18
CA LEU A 22 8.91 0.90 15.39
C LEU A 22 9.53 2.25 15.83
N LEU A 23 9.97 3.07 14.87
CA LEU A 23 10.65 4.35 15.09
C LEU A 23 9.70 5.53 15.32
N LEU A 24 8.40 5.34 15.12
CA LEU A 24 7.37 6.29 15.53
C LEU A 24 6.64 5.77 16.77
N PRO A 25 7.25 5.87 17.98
CA PRO A 25 6.49 5.73 19.20
C PRO A 25 5.36 6.76 19.18
N SER A 26 4.15 6.30 19.49
CA SER A 26 2.92 7.08 19.57
C SER A 26 3.01 8.33 20.45
N GLU A 27 4.05 8.43 21.28
CA GLU A 27 4.22 9.48 22.29
C GLU A 27 5.25 10.56 21.92
N THR A 28 6.03 10.41 20.84
CA THR A 28 7.23 11.26 20.64
C THR A 28 7.17 12.27 19.51
N PHE A 29 6.28 12.14 18.52
CA PHE A 29 6.30 13.05 17.36
C PHE A 29 5.05 13.92 17.20
N MET A 30 3.85 13.41 17.46
CA MET A 30 2.61 14.21 17.61
C MET A 30 1.56 13.36 18.33
N ASP A 31 1.21 13.67 19.58
CA ASP A 31 0.17 13.01 20.40
C ASP A 31 -1.23 12.92 19.74
N LYS A 32 -1.37 13.47 18.53
CA LYS A 32 -2.63 13.60 17.81
C LYS A 32 -2.67 12.88 16.47
N TRP A 33 -1.54 12.50 15.86
CA TRP A 33 -1.54 11.97 14.48
C TRP A 33 -0.87 10.60 14.36
N ILE A 34 -1.58 9.68 13.70
CA ILE A 34 -1.12 8.31 13.43
C ILE A 34 -0.66 8.23 11.98
N LEU A 35 0.65 8.15 11.80
CA LEU A 35 1.31 8.05 10.50
C LEU A 35 1.54 6.58 10.15
N VAL A 36 0.71 6.03 9.26
CA VAL A 36 0.89 4.67 8.73
C VAL A 36 1.51 4.75 7.33
N PRO A 37 2.79 4.38 7.16
CA PRO A 37 3.38 4.21 5.85
C PRO A 37 2.67 3.05 5.15
N ARG A 38 2.22 3.23 3.90
CA ARG A 38 1.60 2.18 3.07
C ARG A 38 2.41 1.98 1.81
N PHE A 39 3.73 1.97 1.96
CA PHE A 39 4.68 1.96 0.86
C PHE A 39 4.63 0.65 0.09
N LEU A 40 4.52 -0.48 0.80
CA LEU A 40 4.49 -1.79 0.17
C LEU A 40 3.31 -1.94 -0.80
N ILE A 41 2.10 -1.63 -0.35
CA ILE A 41 0.92 -1.73 -1.21
C ILE A 41 0.93 -0.69 -2.33
N ALA A 42 1.47 0.52 -2.08
CA ALA A 42 1.67 1.54 -3.12
C ALA A 42 2.59 1.03 -4.25
N VAL A 43 3.71 0.40 -3.88
CA VAL A 43 4.68 -0.19 -4.82
C VAL A 43 4.06 -1.36 -5.58
N LEU A 44 3.30 -2.23 -4.90
CA LEU A 44 2.57 -3.33 -5.53
C LEU A 44 1.52 -2.83 -6.54
N MET A 45 0.79 -1.77 -6.23
CA MET A 45 -0.16 -1.15 -7.15
C MET A 45 0.54 -0.53 -8.36
N LEU A 46 1.67 0.17 -8.16
CA LEU A 46 2.49 0.67 -9.28
C LEU A 46 2.97 -0.48 -10.18
N PHE A 47 3.44 -1.56 -9.57
CA PHE A 47 3.87 -2.75 -10.31
C PHE A 47 2.69 -3.40 -11.06
N ALA A 48 1.48 -3.38 -10.51
CA ALA A 48 0.29 -3.90 -11.19
C ALA A 48 -0.16 -3.04 -12.38
N VAL A 49 0.17 -1.74 -12.39
CA VAL A 49 -0.18 -0.80 -13.45
C VAL A 49 0.87 -0.79 -14.57
N TYR A 50 2.16 -0.70 -14.22
CA TYR A 50 3.25 -0.55 -15.19
C TYR A 50 4.02 -1.85 -15.48
N GLY A 51 3.83 -2.87 -14.65
CA GLY A 51 4.48 -4.18 -14.78
C GLY A 51 3.47 -5.28 -15.07
N LYS A 52 3.36 -6.26 -14.17
CA LYS A 52 2.52 -7.46 -14.35
C LYS A 52 1.46 -7.57 -13.27
N GLN A 53 0.22 -7.26 -13.63
CA GLN A 53 -0.93 -7.35 -12.72
C GLN A 53 -1.04 -8.70 -12.00
N LYS A 54 -0.91 -9.82 -12.73
CA LYS A 54 -1.01 -11.16 -12.13
C LYS A 54 0.06 -11.40 -11.06
N GLN A 55 1.30 -11.01 -11.33
CA GLN A 55 2.39 -11.15 -10.37
C GLN A 55 2.18 -10.23 -9.16
N ALA A 56 1.75 -8.98 -9.38
CA ALA A 56 1.45 -8.05 -8.30
C ALA A 56 0.36 -8.57 -7.36
N ILE A 57 -0.68 -9.23 -7.88
CA ILE A 57 -1.73 -9.86 -7.07
C ILE A 57 -1.17 -11.04 -6.26
N ILE A 58 -0.33 -11.90 -6.85
CA ILE A 58 0.31 -13.02 -6.14
C ILE A 58 1.20 -12.49 -5.01
N TYR A 59 2.01 -11.46 -5.27
CA TYR A 59 2.78 -10.80 -4.23
C TYR A 59 1.89 -10.12 -3.20
N GLY A 60 0.74 -9.56 -3.60
CA GLY A 60 -0.27 -9.03 -2.70
C GLY A 60 -0.79 -10.06 -1.71
N PHE A 61 -1.06 -11.30 -2.15
CA PHE A 61 -1.41 -12.40 -1.25
C PHE A 61 -0.25 -12.76 -0.31
N ALA A 62 0.96 -12.95 -0.85
CA ALA A 62 2.11 -13.36 -0.06
C ALA A 62 2.47 -12.31 1.02
N PHE A 63 2.57 -11.05 0.63
CA PHE A 63 2.88 -9.96 1.56
C PHE A 63 1.70 -9.57 2.44
N GLY A 64 0.46 -9.74 1.97
CA GLY A 64 -0.73 -9.56 2.81
C GLY A 64 -0.77 -10.58 3.95
N LEU A 65 -0.42 -11.84 3.67
CA LEU A 65 -0.27 -12.87 4.70
C LEU A 65 0.85 -12.52 5.69
N LEU A 66 2.01 -12.10 5.19
CA LEU A 66 3.12 -11.66 6.06
C LEU A 66 2.71 -10.48 6.93
N PHE A 67 1.93 -9.54 6.39
CA PHE A 67 1.41 -8.41 7.15
C PHE A 67 0.49 -8.86 8.28
N ASP A 68 -0.43 -9.77 7.97
CA ASP A 68 -1.33 -10.33 8.97
C ASP A 68 -0.54 -11.02 10.10
N MET A 69 0.51 -11.79 9.77
CA MET A 69 1.34 -12.51 10.74
C MET A 69 2.20 -11.60 11.63
N VAL A 70 2.63 -10.43 11.13
CA VAL A 70 3.58 -9.55 11.83
C VAL A 70 2.88 -8.44 12.60
N TYR A 71 1.76 -7.93 12.10
CA TYR A 71 1.14 -6.70 12.62
C TYR A 71 -0.27 -6.87 13.18
N THR A 72 -0.91 -8.02 12.98
CA THR A 72 -2.29 -8.21 13.41
C THR A 72 -2.47 -9.51 14.17
N GLU A 73 -3.46 -9.54 15.05
CA GLU A 73 -3.88 -10.75 15.73
C GLU A 73 -4.85 -11.59 14.86
N ILE A 74 -5.41 -10.99 13.80
CA ILE A 74 -6.44 -11.59 12.96
C ILE A 74 -5.87 -11.90 11.57
N ILE A 75 -5.59 -13.18 11.33
CA ILE A 75 -5.13 -13.64 10.03
C ILE A 75 -6.27 -13.55 9.01
N GLY A 76 -6.01 -12.94 7.86
CA GLY A 76 -6.92 -12.89 6.72
C GLY A 76 -7.25 -11.49 6.24
N VAL A 77 -7.13 -10.46 7.10
CA VAL A 77 -7.55 -9.10 6.75
C VAL A 77 -6.71 -8.55 5.60
N TYR A 78 -5.39 -8.46 5.78
CA TYR A 78 -4.48 -7.98 4.74
C TYR A 78 -4.28 -9.01 3.63
N LEU A 79 -4.34 -10.31 3.94
CA LEU A 79 -4.30 -11.40 2.94
C LEU A 79 -5.32 -11.19 1.82
N PHE A 80 -6.54 -10.77 2.14
CA PHE A 80 -7.60 -10.52 1.14
C PHE A 80 -7.63 -9.08 0.64
N LEU A 81 -7.42 -8.09 1.51
CA LEU A 81 -7.56 -6.68 1.12
C LEU A 81 -6.45 -6.18 0.21
N PHE A 82 -5.22 -6.68 0.35
CA PHE A 82 -4.10 -6.31 -0.54
C PHE A 82 -4.36 -6.71 -2.00
N PRO A 83 -4.54 -7.99 -2.33
CA PRO A 83 -4.78 -8.40 -3.72
C PRO A 83 -6.06 -7.78 -4.29
N LEU A 84 -7.10 -7.58 -3.47
CA LEU A 84 -8.34 -6.94 -3.89
C LEU A 84 -8.10 -5.47 -4.30
N THR A 85 -7.41 -4.70 -3.46
CA THR A 85 -7.08 -3.30 -3.72
C THR A 85 -6.19 -3.17 -4.95
N ILE A 86 -5.19 -4.05 -5.09
CA ILE A 86 -4.30 -4.10 -6.26
C ILE A 86 -5.08 -4.38 -7.54
N ALA A 87 -5.99 -5.36 -7.52
CA ALA A 87 -6.81 -5.70 -8.66
C ALA A 87 -7.77 -4.56 -9.04
N PHE A 88 -8.35 -3.90 -8.04
CA PHE A 88 -9.25 -2.76 -8.23
C PHE A 88 -8.54 -1.59 -8.92
N VAL A 89 -7.40 -1.13 -8.37
CA VAL A 89 -6.64 0.00 -8.92
C VAL A 89 -6.09 -0.32 -10.32
N SER A 90 -5.53 -1.52 -10.52
CA SER A 90 -5.02 -1.93 -11.84
C SER A 90 -6.13 -1.98 -12.89
N ARG A 91 -7.34 -2.46 -12.54
CA ARG A 91 -8.49 -2.48 -13.45
C ARG A 91 -9.00 -1.07 -13.75
N LEU A 92 -8.99 -0.16 -12.78
CA LEU A 92 -9.37 1.24 -12.98
C LEU A 92 -8.45 1.92 -14.01
N MET A 93 -7.15 1.65 -13.96
CA MET A 93 -6.18 2.24 -14.90
C MET A 93 -6.32 1.75 -16.34
N LYS A 94 -6.91 0.56 -16.56
CA LYS A 94 -7.26 0.09 -17.91
C LYS A 94 -8.39 0.91 -18.55
N VAL A 95 -9.20 1.60 -17.74
CA VAL A 95 -10.33 2.43 -18.20
C VAL A 95 -9.90 3.89 -18.36
N PHE A 96 -9.19 4.45 -17.38
CA PHE A 96 -8.91 5.89 -17.29
C PHE A 96 -7.66 6.36 -18.05
N HIS A 97 -6.93 5.46 -18.71
CA HIS A 97 -5.61 5.68 -19.32
C HIS A 97 -4.53 6.07 -18.29
N ALA A 98 -3.34 5.47 -18.39
CA ALA A 98 -2.29 5.57 -17.38
C ALA A 98 -1.48 6.88 -17.44
N ASN A 99 -2.10 8.02 -17.14
CA ASN A 99 -1.38 9.27 -16.86
C ASN A 99 -0.81 9.24 -15.44
N ALA A 100 0.38 9.81 -15.23
CA ALA A 100 1.06 9.81 -13.93
C ALA A 100 0.20 10.34 -12.78
N LEU A 101 -0.48 11.47 -13.00
CA LEU A 101 -1.39 12.04 -12.00
C LEU A 101 -2.57 11.11 -11.70
N VAL A 102 -3.17 10.51 -12.73
CA VAL A 102 -4.30 9.58 -12.59
C VAL A 102 -3.90 8.34 -11.80
N VAL A 103 -2.70 7.81 -12.05
CA VAL A 103 -2.18 6.65 -11.31
C VAL A 103 -1.91 6.99 -9.85
N ILE A 104 -1.28 8.14 -9.55
CA ILE A 104 -1.05 8.58 -8.17
C ILE A 104 -2.38 8.72 -7.42
N VAL A 105 -3.36 9.41 -8.02
CA VAL A 105 -4.68 9.59 -7.41
C VAL A 105 -5.38 8.25 -7.19
N ALA A 106 -5.31 7.32 -8.16
CA ALA A 106 -5.91 6.00 -8.01
C ALA A 106 -5.25 5.15 -6.92
N ILE A 107 -3.93 5.24 -6.76
CA ILE A 107 -3.21 4.57 -5.67
C ILE A 107 -3.61 5.16 -4.32
N LEU A 108 -3.67 6.50 -4.19
CA LEU A 108 -4.11 7.14 -2.96
C LEU A 108 -5.56 6.80 -2.62
N ALA A 109 -6.44 6.71 -3.62
CA ALA A 109 -7.80 6.23 -3.43
C ALA A 109 -7.84 4.77 -2.97
N GLY A 110 -6.97 3.90 -3.53
CA GLY A 110 -6.80 2.52 -3.08
C GLY A 110 -6.33 2.41 -1.63
N ILE A 111 -5.35 3.22 -1.22
CA ILE A 111 -4.87 3.29 0.16
C ILE A 111 -5.99 3.79 1.10
N SER A 112 -6.72 4.82 0.68
CA SER A 112 -7.83 5.37 1.47
C SER A 112 -8.93 4.34 1.67
N ALA A 113 -9.31 3.62 0.61
CA ALA A 113 -10.31 2.56 0.67
C ALA A 113 -9.85 1.42 1.59
N LEU A 114 -8.58 1.01 1.50
CA LEU A 114 -7.97 0.02 2.38
C LEU A 114 -8.08 0.44 3.86
N GLU A 115 -7.64 1.66 4.20
CA GLU A 115 -7.72 2.18 5.58
C GLU A 115 -9.15 2.23 6.11
N ILE A 116 -10.10 2.69 5.28
CA ILE A 116 -11.51 2.77 5.66
C ILE A 116 -12.09 1.38 5.95
N VAL A 117 -11.78 0.37 5.12
CA VAL A 117 -12.26 -1.00 5.33
C VAL A 117 -11.66 -1.60 6.60
N ILE A 118 -10.36 -1.39 6.84
CA ILE A 118 -9.69 -1.86 8.07
C ILE A 118 -10.29 -1.18 9.31
N TYR A 119 -10.50 0.14 9.26
CA TYR A 119 -11.14 0.87 10.36
C TYR A 119 -12.55 0.33 10.64
N LYS A 120 -13.36 0.14 9.59
CA LYS A 120 -14.72 -0.39 9.74
C LYS A 120 -14.71 -1.79 10.34
N LEU A 121 -13.78 -2.65 9.92
CA LEU A 121 -13.63 -3.98 10.49
C LEU A 121 -13.29 -3.90 11.98
N ASN A 122 -12.27 -3.10 12.33
CA ASN A 122 -11.83 -2.91 13.72
C ASN A 122 -12.92 -2.31 14.61
N HIS A 123 -13.73 -1.39 14.07
CA HIS A 123 -14.86 -0.81 14.79
C HIS A 123 -15.97 -1.84 14.99
N PHE A 124 -16.27 -2.64 13.97
CA PHE A 124 -17.32 -3.67 14.02
C PHE A 124 -17.00 -4.79 15.02
N ILE A 125 -15.73 -5.18 15.12
CA ILE A 125 -15.27 -6.21 16.07
C ILE A 125 -14.94 -5.65 17.47
N GLY A 126 -15.14 -4.35 17.70
CA GLY A 126 -14.96 -3.72 19.01
C GLY A 126 -13.51 -3.44 19.42
N ILE A 127 -12.54 -3.49 18.49
CA ILE A 127 -11.15 -3.10 18.76
C ILE A 127 -11.01 -1.58 18.92
N THR A 128 -11.86 -0.80 18.25
CA THR A 128 -11.84 0.67 18.36
C THR A 128 -13.23 1.28 18.50
N GLU A 129 -13.38 2.20 19.44
CA GLU A 129 -14.58 3.02 19.64
C GLU A 129 -14.45 4.42 19.01
N MET A 130 -13.34 4.69 18.34
CA MET A 130 -13.06 6.01 17.75
C MET A 130 -14.13 6.34 16.69
N PRO A 131 -14.76 7.53 16.74
CA PRO A 131 -15.73 7.93 15.72
C PRO A 131 -15.02 8.20 14.38
N PHE A 132 -15.76 8.03 13.27
CA PHE A 132 -15.19 8.16 11.93
C PHE A 132 -14.55 9.53 11.66
N SER A 133 -15.11 10.61 12.23
CA SER A 133 -14.54 11.97 12.11
C SER A 133 -13.15 12.05 12.73
N ALA A 134 -12.97 11.50 13.93
CA ALA A 134 -11.67 11.44 14.59
C ALA A 134 -10.71 10.56 13.81
N PHE A 135 -11.15 9.39 13.32
CA PHE A 135 -10.33 8.54 12.47
C PHE A 135 -9.84 9.26 11.20
N ALA A 136 -10.73 10.02 10.54
CA ALA A 136 -10.41 10.74 9.33
C ALA A 136 -9.29 11.78 9.55
N GLU A 137 -9.36 12.52 10.65
CA GLU A 137 -8.41 13.59 10.98
C GLU A 137 -7.10 13.05 11.56
N VAL A 138 -7.18 12.13 12.51
CA VAL A 138 -6.03 11.61 13.27
C VAL A 138 -5.22 10.61 12.46
N ARG A 139 -5.85 9.85 11.56
CA ARG A 139 -5.19 8.73 10.87
C ARG A 139 -5.31 8.80 9.36
N LEU A 140 -6.51 8.91 8.80
CA LEU A 140 -6.69 8.81 7.35
C LEU A 140 -5.95 9.93 6.60
N LEU A 141 -6.11 11.18 7.01
CA LEU A 141 -5.49 12.33 6.36
C LEU A 141 -3.95 12.29 6.48
N PRO A 142 -3.34 12.07 7.67
CA PRO A 142 -1.89 11.90 7.78
C PRO A 142 -1.34 10.75 6.93
N VAL A 143 -2.04 9.62 6.85
CA VAL A 143 -1.66 8.48 6.00
C VAL A 143 -1.67 8.87 4.52
N ILE A 144 -2.71 9.55 4.05
CA ILE A 144 -2.79 10.00 2.65
C ILE A 144 -1.64 10.97 2.34
N VAL A 145 -1.36 11.92 3.22
CA VAL A 145 -0.27 12.90 3.03
C VAL A 145 1.09 12.21 2.98
N LEU A 146 1.38 11.31 3.93
CA LEU A 146 2.62 10.56 3.97
C LEU A 146 2.84 9.74 2.69
N ASN A 147 1.80 9.03 2.25
CA ASN A 147 1.89 8.20 1.05
C ASN A 147 1.93 9.03 -0.24
N LEU A 148 1.32 10.22 -0.26
CA LEU A 148 1.46 11.16 -1.36
C LEU A 148 2.90 11.66 -1.48
N LEU A 149 3.54 12.03 -0.36
CA LEU A 149 4.94 12.45 -0.34
C LEU A 149 5.87 11.32 -0.83
N PHE A 150 5.63 10.10 -0.35
CA PHE A 150 6.35 8.92 -0.83
C PHE A 150 6.19 8.73 -2.34
N LEU A 151 4.95 8.74 -2.84
CA LEU A 151 4.67 8.60 -4.27
C LEU A 151 5.31 9.72 -5.08
N ALA A 152 5.26 10.97 -4.64
CA ALA A 152 5.87 12.09 -5.35
C ALA A 152 7.37 11.86 -5.63
N VAL A 153 8.10 11.27 -4.68
CA VAL A 153 9.53 10.97 -4.81
C VAL A 153 9.79 9.65 -5.52
N ALA A 154 9.06 8.59 -5.15
CA ALA A 154 9.33 7.23 -5.60
C ALA A 154 8.67 6.87 -6.94
N PHE A 155 7.65 7.64 -7.39
CA PHE A 155 6.86 7.29 -8.57
C PHE A 155 7.72 7.18 -9.85
N TYR A 156 8.52 8.20 -10.16
CA TYR A 156 9.34 8.21 -11.37
C TYR A 156 10.38 7.09 -11.42
N PRO A 157 11.22 6.87 -10.37
CA PRO A 157 12.19 5.78 -10.40
C PRO A 157 11.53 4.40 -10.44
N LEU A 158 10.44 4.19 -9.68
CA LEU A 158 9.71 2.91 -9.67
C LEU A 158 9.03 2.63 -10.99
N ARG A 159 8.37 3.63 -11.60
CA ARG A 159 7.75 3.49 -12.91
C ARG A 159 8.77 3.03 -13.95
N ARG A 160 9.91 3.72 -14.05
CA ARG A 160 10.97 3.36 -15.00
C ARG A 160 11.55 1.97 -14.73
N PHE A 161 11.64 1.58 -13.47
CA PHE A 161 12.09 0.25 -13.09
C PHE A 161 11.10 -0.84 -13.52
N PHE A 162 9.80 -0.65 -13.29
CA PHE A 162 8.77 -1.63 -13.65
C PHE A 162 8.55 -1.74 -15.15
N GLU A 163 8.59 -0.63 -15.90
CA GLU A 163 8.50 -0.65 -17.36
C GLU A 163 9.67 -1.46 -17.97
N LYS A 164 10.89 -1.25 -17.48
CA LYS A 164 12.07 -2.05 -17.89
C LYS A 164 11.94 -3.53 -17.53
N LEU A 165 11.44 -3.82 -16.32
CA LEU A 165 11.23 -5.19 -15.88
C LEU A 165 10.17 -5.90 -16.75
N ALA A 166 9.13 -5.18 -17.18
CA ALA A 166 8.11 -5.71 -18.08
C ALA A 166 8.68 -6.05 -19.47
N GLN A 167 9.50 -5.16 -20.04
CA GLN A 167 10.15 -5.34 -21.34
C GLN A 167 11.13 -6.53 -21.35
N ASP A 168 11.96 -6.65 -20.31
CA ASP A 168 12.96 -7.73 -20.21
C ASP A 168 12.34 -9.13 -20.05
N GLU A 169 11.13 -9.23 -19.48
CA GLU A 169 10.44 -10.50 -19.33
C GLU A 169 9.63 -10.92 -20.57
N GLY A 170 9.89 -10.30 -21.73
CA GLY A 170 9.40 -10.74 -23.04
C GLY A 170 7.92 -10.46 -23.27
N LEU A 171 7.54 -9.19 -23.27
CA LEU A 171 6.30 -8.67 -23.87
C LEU A 171 6.62 -7.40 -24.65
#